data_AF-A0A087T4J6-F1
#
_entry.id   AF-A0A087T4J6-F1
#
_cell.length_a   1.000
_cell.length_b   1.000
_cell.length_c   1.000
_cell.angle_alpha   90.00
_cell.angle_beta   90.00
_cell.angle_gamma   90.00
#
_symmetry.space_group_name_H-M   'P 1'
#
loop_
_entity.id
_entity.type
_entity.pdbx_description
1 polymer ?
#
loop_
_entity_poly.entity_id
_entity_poly.type
_entity_poly.pdbx_seq_one_letter_code
_entity_poly.pdbx_strand_id
1 'polypeptide(L)'
;MPAVKRCIAKEGTIPRVLEVLDLIVMSINDRGKRNKKKFQDVYTLCACKQASLCGASSLGRQCIDLTATSISSHRFETAAKLLWIVSQDKCTFETFLYRASMIIIENLNLSNESETVWNVVSNTLKLPEIKKKEVKLEYLIYGLRHNIFNSRDSLEKLFQKKSKSGPEKESILKSVFDAYLALLDYIEWYKLNYSDMQFLQRKILPEKAIATFMQVVRNPGQWDIFVLKLIEMLEFSDRSDEIEDMLIKYIECNPEHINGYIYLCVYLHDHDSESPNFIKYLKVLAELCPSDIRVLFLVEKWIISGENVKECLKHLFMFLDYPSNGQNIQAWKLLGRLLHQIRVVSRVFLNHTGKADANLGM
;
A
#
# COMPACT_ATOMS: atom_id res chain seq x y z
N MET A 1 24.19 -31.44 7.36
CA MET A 1 22.83 -31.12 6.88
C MET A 1 21.87 -31.21 8.07
N PRO A 2 21.18 -30.13 8.49
CA PRO A 2 20.23 -30.23 9.58
C PRO A 2 18.92 -30.84 9.06
N ALA A 3 18.41 -31.82 9.82
CA ALA A 3 17.16 -32.52 9.52
C ALA A 3 15.98 -31.55 9.54
N VAL A 4 15.26 -31.45 8.42
CA VAL A 4 13.95 -30.81 8.34
C VAL A 4 12.99 -31.63 9.21
N LYS A 5 12.67 -31.11 10.41
CA LYS A 5 11.61 -31.69 11.26
C LYS A 5 10.30 -31.59 10.49
N ARG A 6 9.74 -32.74 10.09
CA ARG A 6 8.37 -32.85 9.56
C ARG A 6 7.41 -32.48 10.69
N CYS A 7 6.69 -31.38 10.54
CA CYS A 7 5.56 -31.04 11.39
C CYS A 7 4.39 -31.94 10.98
N ILE A 8 4.03 -32.89 11.85
CA ILE A 8 2.84 -33.70 11.70
C ILE A 8 1.69 -32.88 12.29
N ALA A 9 0.72 -32.49 11.46
CA ALA A 9 -0.49 -31.82 11.94
C ALA A 9 -1.22 -32.72 12.98
N LYS A 10 -1.56 -32.16 14.14
CA LYS A 10 -2.30 -32.85 15.20
C LYS A 10 -3.73 -33.16 14.75
N GLU A 11 -4.29 -34.29 15.21
CA GLU A 11 -5.56 -34.88 14.76
C GLU A 11 -6.83 -34.00 14.86
N GLY A 12 -6.76 -32.81 15.45
CA GLY A 12 -7.88 -31.85 15.54
C GLY A 12 -7.82 -30.66 14.57
N THR A 13 -6.77 -30.55 13.77
CA THR A 13 -6.50 -29.39 12.90
C THR A 13 -7.24 -29.46 11.55
N ILE A 14 -7.31 -30.66 10.98
CA ILE A 14 -7.84 -30.92 9.64
C ILE A 14 -9.37 -30.79 9.54
N PRO A 15 -10.19 -31.34 10.46
CA PRO A 15 -11.65 -31.25 10.36
C PRO A 15 -12.19 -29.81 10.25
N ARG A 16 -11.47 -28.83 10.80
CA ARG A 16 -11.91 -27.43 10.93
C ARG A 16 -11.60 -26.55 9.72
N VAL A 17 -10.55 -26.86 8.97
CA VAL A 17 -10.24 -26.19 7.69
C VAL A 17 -11.18 -26.72 6.60
N LEU A 18 -11.59 -27.97 6.72
CA LEU A 18 -12.52 -28.63 5.82
C LEU A 18 -13.94 -28.08 5.91
N GLU A 19 -14.46 -27.82 7.10
CA GLU A 19 -15.76 -27.17 7.28
C GLU A 19 -15.82 -25.82 6.55
N VAL A 20 -14.72 -25.05 6.59
CA VAL A 20 -14.63 -23.73 5.93
C VAL A 20 -14.56 -23.85 4.42
N LEU A 21 -13.72 -24.76 3.93
CA LEU A 21 -13.58 -24.98 2.49
C LEU A 21 -14.82 -25.67 1.92
N ASP A 22 -15.53 -26.49 2.70
CA ASP A 22 -16.87 -27.00 2.36
C ASP A 22 -17.86 -25.84 2.24
N LEU A 23 -17.87 -24.88 3.17
CA LEU A 23 -18.71 -23.68 3.04
C LEU A 23 -18.37 -22.87 1.78
N ILE A 24 -17.09 -22.70 1.47
CA ILE A 24 -16.63 -22.04 0.23
C ILE A 24 -17.13 -22.82 -1.00
N VAL A 25 -16.95 -24.14 -1.03
CA VAL A 25 -17.37 -25.02 -2.14
C VAL A 25 -18.90 -25.05 -2.27
N MET A 26 -19.65 -25.09 -1.16
CA MET A 26 -21.11 -25.03 -1.15
C MET A 26 -21.62 -23.67 -1.66
N SER A 27 -20.98 -22.56 -1.28
CA SER A 27 -21.32 -21.22 -1.78
C SER A 27 -21.05 -21.04 -3.28
N ILE A 28 -20.07 -21.76 -3.84
CA ILE A 28 -19.81 -21.83 -5.28
C ILE A 28 -20.90 -22.66 -5.98
N ASN A 29 -21.28 -23.80 -5.38
CA ASN A 29 -22.28 -24.71 -5.94
C ASN A 29 -23.71 -24.15 -5.95
N ASP A 30 -24.05 -23.24 -5.03
CA ASP A 30 -25.37 -22.59 -5.00
C ASP A 30 -25.61 -21.61 -6.16
N ARG A 31 -24.55 -21.04 -6.75
CA ARG A 31 -24.65 -20.26 -8.01
C ARG A 31 -25.04 -21.14 -9.21
N GLY A 32 -24.82 -22.45 -9.12
CA GLY A 32 -25.06 -23.45 -10.17
C GLY A 32 -26.51 -23.85 -10.41
N LYS A 33 -27.51 -23.23 -9.75
CA LYS A 33 -28.93 -23.43 -10.10
C LYS A 33 -29.32 -22.76 -11.42
N ARG A 34 -28.51 -21.84 -11.95
CA ARG A 34 -28.64 -21.34 -13.33
C ARG A 34 -27.57 -21.99 -14.19
N ASN A 35 -28.00 -22.90 -15.06
CA ASN A 35 -27.19 -23.65 -16.04
C ASN A 35 -26.25 -24.72 -15.48
N LYS A 36 -26.85 -25.83 -15.04
CA LYS A 36 -26.19 -27.15 -15.04
C LYS A 36 -25.86 -27.59 -16.48
N LYS A 37 -24.81 -27.04 -17.08
CA LYS A 37 -23.98 -27.84 -17.99
C LYS A 37 -22.92 -28.49 -17.11
N LYS A 38 -23.00 -29.81 -17.00
CA LYS A 38 -22.04 -30.68 -16.31
C LYS A 38 -20.62 -30.41 -16.81
N PHE A 39 -19.90 -29.47 -16.22
CA PHE A 39 -18.45 -29.53 -16.21
C PHE A 39 -18.09 -30.58 -15.16
N GLN A 40 -17.98 -31.84 -15.59
CA GLN A 40 -17.14 -32.80 -14.86
C GLN A 40 -15.73 -32.23 -14.91
N ASP A 41 -15.34 -31.55 -13.83
CA ASP A 41 -14.03 -30.96 -13.68
C ASP A 41 -12.99 -32.10 -13.66
N VAL A 42 -12.41 -32.34 -14.84
CA VAL A 42 -11.45 -33.41 -15.13
C VAL A 42 -10.30 -33.39 -14.13
N TYR A 43 -9.95 -32.23 -13.59
CA TYR A 43 -8.91 -32.07 -12.58
C TYR A 43 -9.34 -32.56 -11.21
N THR A 44 -10.60 -32.36 -10.81
CA THR A 44 -11.14 -32.90 -9.56
C THR A 44 -11.27 -34.43 -9.64
N LEU A 45 -11.69 -34.95 -10.81
CA LEU A 45 -11.80 -36.38 -11.07
C LEU A 45 -10.43 -37.07 -11.18
N CYS A 46 -9.43 -36.42 -11.78
CA CYS A 46 -8.05 -36.91 -11.82
C CYS A 46 -7.38 -36.87 -10.45
N ALA A 47 -7.55 -35.79 -9.69
CA ALA A 47 -7.02 -35.69 -8.32
C ALA A 47 -7.62 -36.79 -7.41
N CYS A 48 -8.93 -37.02 -7.47
CA CYS A 48 -9.59 -38.09 -6.72
C CYS A 48 -9.17 -39.50 -7.19
N LYS A 49 -8.98 -39.73 -8.49
CA LYS A 49 -8.49 -41.03 -9.02
C LYS A 49 -7.01 -41.27 -8.75
N GLN A 50 -6.18 -40.24 -8.68
CA GLN A 50 -4.75 -40.37 -8.36
C GLN A 50 -4.51 -40.50 -6.86
N ALA A 51 -5.40 -39.99 -6.01
CA ALA A 51 -5.38 -40.22 -4.57
C ALA A 51 -5.48 -41.70 -4.19
N SER A 52 -6.14 -42.53 -5.01
CA SER A 52 -6.20 -43.98 -4.79
C SER A 52 -4.98 -44.75 -5.32
N LEU A 53 -4.02 -44.09 -6.00
CA LEU A 53 -2.94 -44.76 -6.75
C LEU A 53 -1.52 -44.37 -6.30
N CYS A 54 -1.32 -43.22 -5.65
CA CYS A 54 0.01 -42.75 -5.24
C CYS A 54 0.17 -42.69 -3.72
N GLY A 55 1.33 -43.08 -3.21
CA GLY A 55 1.67 -42.93 -1.78
C GLY A 55 1.51 -41.48 -1.31
N ALA A 56 1.01 -41.30 -0.08
CA ALA A 56 0.49 -40.03 0.44
C ALA A 56 1.45 -38.82 0.31
N SER A 57 2.76 -39.03 0.29
CA SER A 57 3.75 -37.93 0.26
C SER A 57 3.95 -37.25 -1.09
N SER A 58 3.63 -37.90 -2.22
CA SER A 58 3.82 -37.29 -3.56
C SER A 58 2.58 -36.53 -4.05
N LEU A 59 1.40 -36.93 -3.59
CA LEU A 59 0.12 -36.34 -3.98
C LEU A 59 -0.07 -34.93 -3.40
N GLY A 60 0.22 -34.74 -2.11
CA GLY A 60 0.09 -33.43 -1.45
C GLY A 60 0.89 -32.34 -2.15
N ARG A 61 2.12 -32.64 -2.56
CA ARG A 61 2.98 -31.69 -3.28
C ARG A 61 2.43 -31.31 -4.65
N GLN A 62 1.94 -32.29 -5.41
CA GLN A 62 1.34 -32.05 -6.72
C GLN A 62 0.05 -31.22 -6.60
N CYS A 63 -0.79 -31.48 -5.59
CA CYS A 63 -2.00 -30.71 -5.35
C CYS A 63 -1.69 -29.27 -4.89
N ILE A 64 -0.62 -29.04 -4.12
CA ILE A 64 -0.12 -27.70 -3.78
C ILE A 64 0.29 -26.95 -5.05
N ASP A 65 1.10 -27.57 -5.91
CA ASP A 65 1.57 -26.96 -7.17
C ASP A 65 0.41 -26.63 -8.12
N LEU A 66 -0.58 -27.51 -8.22
CA LEU A 66 -1.80 -27.29 -9.00
C LEU A 66 -2.67 -26.17 -8.41
N THR A 67 -2.76 -26.08 -7.08
CA THR A 67 -3.47 -24.99 -6.39
C THR A 67 -2.79 -23.66 -6.68
N ALA A 68 -1.47 -23.57 -6.50
CA ALA A 68 -0.69 -22.37 -6.79
C ALA A 68 -0.81 -21.96 -8.27
N THR A 69 -0.70 -22.92 -9.19
CA THR A 69 -0.87 -22.67 -10.63
C THR A 69 -2.28 -22.16 -10.95
N SER A 70 -3.30 -22.69 -10.29
CA SER A 70 -4.69 -22.25 -10.47
C SER A 70 -4.89 -20.83 -9.97
N ILE A 71 -4.29 -20.46 -8.82
CA ILE A 71 -4.27 -19.09 -8.30
C ILE A 71 -3.58 -18.14 -9.29
N SER A 72 -2.36 -18.46 -9.74
CA SER A 72 -1.61 -17.64 -10.69
C SER A 72 -2.28 -17.52 -12.05
N SER A 73 -3.15 -18.47 -12.41
CA SER A 73 -3.95 -18.43 -13.64
C SER A 73 -5.34 -17.81 -13.45
N HIS A 74 -5.61 -17.16 -12.31
CA HIS A 74 -6.90 -16.56 -11.96
C HIS A 74 -8.10 -17.53 -11.98
N ARG A 75 -7.85 -18.83 -11.79
CA ARG A 75 -8.89 -19.89 -11.72
C ARG A 75 -9.28 -20.16 -10.26
N PHE A 76 -9.84 -19.16 -9.60
CA PHE A 76 -10.07 -19.18 -8.15
C PHE A 76 -11.08 -20.23 -7.68
N GLU A 77 -12.10 -20.55 -8.48
CA GLU A 77 -13.05 -21.63 -8.15
C GLU A 77 -12.38 -23.02 -8.17
N THR A 78 -11.54 -23.28 -9.17
CA THR A 78 -10.75 -24.51 -9.26
C THR A 78 -9.71 -24.56 -8.13
N ALA A 79 -9.07 -23.43 -7.84
CA ALA A 79 -8.14 -23.32 -6.73
C ALA A 79 -8.82 -23.62 -5.38
N ALA A 80 -10.06 -23.17 -5.16
CA ALA A 80 -10.82 -23.45 -3.95
C ALA A 80 -11.07 -24.96 -3.76
N LYS A 81 -11.48 -25.66 -4.83
CA LYS A 81 -11.69 -27.11 -4.81
C LYS A 81 -10.40 -27.87 -4.56
N LEU A 82 -9.30 -27.47 -5.20
CA LEU A 82 -7.99 -28.08 -4.98
C LEU A 82 -7.48 -27.81 -3.56
N LEU A 83 -7.70 -26.61 -3.03
CA LEU A 83 -7.32 -26.25 -1.67
C LEU A 83 -8.06 -27.08 -0.63
N TRP A 84 -9.34 -27.38 -0.86
CA TRP A 84 -10.11 -28.32 -0.03
C TRP A 84 -9.44 -29.70 0.02
N ILE A 85 -9.01 -30.24 -1.11
CA ILE A 85 -8.27 -31.52 -1.16
C ILE A 85 -6.95 -31.40 -0.41
N VAL A 86 -6.19 -30.32 -0.64
CA VAL A 86 -4.89 -30.06 -0.01
C VAL A 86 -5.00 -29.93 1.52
N SER A 87 -6.11 -29.40 2.03
CA SER A 87 -6.34 -29.29 3.48
C SER A 87 -6.62 -30.63 4.18
N GLN A 88 -6.93 -31.69 3.44
CA GLN A 88 -7.05 -33.05 3.99
C GLN A 88 -5.67 -33.66 4.32
N ASP A 89 -4.60 -33.16 3.70
CA ASP A 89 -3.25 -33.70 3.89
C ASP A 89 -2.59 -33.12 5.16
N LYS A 90 -2.21 -34.01 6.08
CA LYS A 90 -1.48 -33.70 7.33
C LYS A 90 -0.09 -33.09 7.09
N CYS A 91 0.46 -33.20 5.89
CA CYS A 91 1.78 -32.70 5.52
C CYS A 91 1.75 -31.28 4.93
N THR A 92 0.58 -30.70 4.70
CA THR A 92 0.45 -29.36 4.11
C THR A 92 0.85 -28.28 5.12
N PHE A 93 1.63 -27.30 4.66
CA PHE A 93 2.00 -26.14 5.47
C PHE A 93 0.78 -25.27 5.79
N GLU A 94 0.54 -25.03 7.09
CA GLU A 94 -0.53 -24.18 7.61
C GLU A 94 -0.52 -22.77 7.00
N THR A 95 0.67 -22.21 6.76
CA THR A 95 0.84 -20.91 6.11
C THR A 95 0.37 -20.92 4.65
N PHE A 96 0.61 -22.01 3.91
CA PHE A 96 0.12 -22.12 2.53
C PHE A 96 -1.40 -22.16 2.51
N LEU A 97 -2.01 -22.99 3.36
CA LEU A 97 -3.47 -23.09 3.46
C LEU A 97 -4.11 -21.73 3.73
N TYR A 98 -3.57 -20.98 4.69
CA TYR A 98 -4.05 -19.66 5.03
C TYR A 98 -3.91 -18.66 3.87
N ARG A 99 -2.71 -18.53 3.29
CA ARG A 99 -2.45 -17.55 2.22
C ARG A 99 -3.26 -17.86 0.96
N ALA A 100 -3.33 -19.13 0.57
CA ALA A 100 -4.15 -19.56 -0.55
C ALA A 100 -5.64 -19.26 -0.28
N SER A 101 -6.14 -19.51 0.94
CA SER A 101 -7.53 -19.20 1.30
C SER A 101 -7.81 -17.71 1.16
N MET A 102 -6.96 -16.84 1.72
CA MET A 102 -7.18 -15.38 1.65
C MET A 102 -7.15 -14.87 0.21
N ILE A 103 -6.22 -15.34 -0.64
CA ILE A 103 -6.15 -14.94 -2.06
C ILE A 103 -7.42 -15.39 -2.80
N ILE A 104 -7.88 -16.62 -2.55
CA ILE A 104 -9.09 -17.15 -3.20
C ILE A 104 -10.31 -16.35 -2.78
N ILE A 105 -10.47 -16.09 -1.48
CA ILE A 105 -11.60 -15.32 -0.92
C ILE A 105 -11.63 -13.90 -1.49
N GLU A 106 -10.48 -13.22 -1.52
CA GLU A 106 -10.34 -11.87 -2.08
C GLU A 106 -10.81 -11.77 -3.54
N ASN A 107 -10.76 -12.88 -4.30
CA ASN A 107 -11.08 -12.90 -5.72
C ASN A 107 -12.38 -13.66 -6.05
N LEU A 108 -13.14 -14.10 -5.04
CA LEU A 108 -14.42 -14.79 -5.23
C LEU A 108 -15.59 -13.93 -4.71
N ASN A 109 -16.66 -13.83 -5.50
CA ASN A 109 -17.90 -13.15 -5.07
C ASN A 109 -18.74 -14.03 -4.12
N LEU A 110 -18.41 -14.04 -2.82
CA LEU A 110 -19.08 -14.90 -1.84
C LEU A 110 -20.45 -14.34 -1.44
N SER A 111 -21.47 -15.21 -1.32
CA SER A 111 -22.83 -14.79 -0.93
C SER A 111 -22.93 -14.38 0.55
N ASN A 112 -22.19 -15.06 1.43
CA ASN A 112 -22.07 -14.75 2.86
C ASN A 112 -20.62 -14.37 3.18
N GLU A 113 -20.11 -13.34 2.50
CA GLU A 113 -18.69 -12.96 2.54
C GLU A 113 -18.15 -12.76 3.96
N SER A 114 -18.81 -11.91 4.76
CA SER A 114 -18.41 -11.61 6.15
C SER A 114 -18.27 -12.86 7.02
N GLU A 115 -19.29 -13.74 6.99
CA GLU A 115 -19.30 -14.97 7.78
C GLU A 115 -18.25 -15.97 7.28
N THR A 116 -18.11 -16.10 5.96
CA THR A 116 -17.14 -17.02 5.35
C THR A 116 -15.71 -16.62 5.69
N VAL A 117 -15.36 -15.34 5.51
CA VAL A 117 -14.04 -14.81 5.85
C VAL A 117 -13.77 -14.98 7.35
N TRP A 118 -14.76 -14.69 8.20
CA TRP A 118 -14.65 -14.89 9.63
C TRP A 118 -14.36 -16.34 10.02
N ASN A 119 -15.06 -17.29 9.39
CA ASN A 119 -14.84 -18.71 9.63
C ASN A 119 -13.44 -19.16 9.21
N VAL A 120 -12.92 -18.65 8.09
CA VAL A 120 -11.55 -18.89 7.64
C VAL A 120 -10.53 -18.39 8.66
N VAL A 121 -10.68 -17.13 9.07
CA VAL A 121 -9.74 -16.47 10.00
C VAL A 121 -9.81 -17.13 11.38
N SER A 122 -11.01 -17.36 11.91
CA SER A 122 -11.19 -17.96 13.24
C SER A 122 -10.65 -19.39 13.31
N ASN A 123 -10.78 -20.18 12.24
CA ASN A 123 -10.18 -21.52 12.17
C ASN A 123 -8.67 -21.45 11.96
N THR A 124 -8.17 -20.52 11.14
CA THR A 124 -6.74 -20.27 10.99
C THR A 124 -6.08 -19.91 12.32
N LEU A 125 -6.71 -19.06 13.14
CA LEU A 125 -6.14 -18.64 14.43
C LEU A 125 -6.02 -19.77 15.47
N LYS A 126 -6.68 -20.92 15.23
CA LYS A 126 -6.56 -22.13 16.06
C LYS A 126 -5.32 -22.97 15.70
N LEU A 127 -4.67 -22.67 14.56
CA LEU A 127 -3.49 -23.38 14.09
C LEU A 127 -2.27 -23.07 14.97
N PRO A 128 -1.45 -24.07 15.35
CA PRO A 128 -0.32 -23.91 16.26
C PRO A 128 0.86 -23.11 15.67
N GLU A 129 1.16 -23.25 14.38
CA GLU A 129 2.38 -22.67 13.77
C GLU A 129 2.10 -21.35 13.03
N ILE A 130 0.85 -20.88 13.04
CA ILE A 130 0.48 -19.65 12.35
C ILE A 130 0.92 -18.40 13.12
N LYS A 131 1.40 -17.41 12.38
CA LYS A 131 1.68 -16.08 12.91
C LYS A 131 0.38 -15.31 13.13
N LYS A 132 -0.23 -15.50 14.31
CA LYS A 132 -1.54 -14.94 14.66
C LYS A 132 -1.67 -13.44 14.41
N LYS A 133 -0.63 -12.64 14.66
CA LYS A 133 -0.66 -11.18 14.41
C LYS A 133 -0.77 -10.85 12.92
N GLU A 134 -0.06 -11.57 12.05
CA GLU A 134 -0.18 -11.38 10.59
C GLU A 134 -1.58 -11.74 10.10
N VAL A 135 -2.14 -12.87 10.58
CA VAL A 135 -3.50 -13.31 10.22
C VAL A 135 -4.54 -12.26 10.61
N LYS A 136 -4.40 -11.71 11.82
CA LYS A 136 -5.28 -10.68 12.35
C LYS A 136 -5.19 -9.38 11.56
N LEU A 137 -3.98 -8.98 11.19
CA LEU A 137 -3.74 -7.79 10.38
C LEU A 137 -4.34 -7.93 8.98
N GLU A 138 -4.15 -9.07 8.33
CA GLU A 138 -4.69 -9.32 6.99
C GLU A 138 -6.23 -9.38 7.00
N TYR A 139 -6.85 -9.95 8.05
CA TYR A 139 -8.30 -9.84 8.25
C TYR A 139 -8.77 -8.39 8.42
N LEU A 140 -8.05 -7.59 9.19
CA LEU A 140 -8.35 -6.17 9.39
C LEU A 140 -8.25 -5.38 8.07
N ILE A 141 -7.21 -5.63 7.27
CA ILE A 141 -7.07 -4.99 5.95
C ILE A 141 -8.21 -5.43 5.02
N TYR A 142 -8.55 -6.72 5.03
CA TYR A 142 -9.66 -7.26 4.23
C TYR A 142 -10.98 -6.56 4.58
N GLY A 143 -11.37 -6.55 5.86
CA GLY A 143 -12.66 -5.98 6.23
C GLY A 143 -12.72 -4.46 6.11
N LEU A 144 -11.58 -3.75 6.13
CA LEU A 144 -11.51 -2.33 5.76
C LEU A 144 -11.79 -2.12 4.26
N ARG A 145 -11.20 -2.96 3.40
CA ARG A 145 -11.39 -2.89 1.93
C ARG A 145 -12.82 -3.20 1.50
N HIS A 146 -13.43 -4.21 2.13
CA HIS A 146 -14.78 -4.69 1.79
C HIS A 146 -15.87 -4.09 2.68
N ASN A 147 -15.54 -3.13 3.55
CA ASN A 147 -16.47 -2.45 4.45
C ASN A 147 -17.32 -3.42 5.32
N ILE A 148 -16.69 -4.49 5.81
CA ILE A 148 -17.35 -5.55 6.58
C ILE A 148 -17.46 -5.20 8.07
N PHE A 149 -16.66 -4.24 8.54
CA PHE A 149 -16.67 -3.83 9.94
C PHE A 149 -17.72 -2.73 10.18
N ASN A 150 -18.72 -3.07 10.99
CA ASN A 150 -19.74 -2.12 11.44
C ASN A 150 -19.33 -1.36 12.71
N SER A 151 -18.40 -1.91 13.51
CA SER A 151 -17.89 -1.26 14.73
C SER A 151 -16.54 -1.81 15.21
N ARG A 152 -15.76 -0.95 15.88
CA ARG A 152 -14.50 -1.28 16.58
C ARG A 152 -14.65 -2.41 17.61
N ASP A 153 -15.78 -2.48 18.31
CA ASP A 153 -16.02 -3.44 19.41
C ASP A 153 -15.93 -4.91 18.99
N SER A 154 -16.36 -5.23 17.76
CA SER A 154 -16.28 -6.58 17.20
C SER A 154 -14.83 -7.03 16.99
N LEU A 155 -13.96 -6.06 16.71
CA LEU A 155 -12.54 -6.26 16.51
C LEU A 155 -11.78 -6.30 17.84
N GLU A 156 -12.09 -5.44 18.82
CA GLU A 156 -11.37 -5.46 20.10
C GLU A 156 -11.49 -6.80 20.84
N LYS A 157 -12.66 -7.47 20.73
CA LYS A 157 -12.88 -8.81 21.32
C LYS A 157 -11.95 -9.88 20.73
N LEU A 158 -11.54 -9.76 19.47
CA LEU A 158 -10.53 -10.63 18.83
C LEU A 158 -9.11 -10.41 19.35
N PHE A 159 -8.87 -9.22 19.90
CA PHE A 159 -7.52 -8.71 20.12
C PHE A 159 -7.15 -8.57 21.60
N GLN A 160 -8.09 -8.70 22.53
CA GLN A 160 -7.84 -8.66 23.99
C GLN A 160 -7.01 -9.83 24.57
N LYS A 161 -6.82 -10.95 23.83
CA LYS A 161 -5.92 -12.03 24.30
C LYS A 161 -4.46 -11.63 24.10
N LYS A 162 -3.84 -11.08 25.17
CA LYS A 162 -2.40 -10.80 25.27
C LYS A 162 -1.60 -12.01 24.79
N SER A 163 -0.95 -11.88 23.64
CA SER A 163 0.10 -12.81 23.21
C SER A 163 1.37 -12.42 23.97
N LYS A 164 1.89 -13.31 24.81
CA LYS A 164 3.24 -13.16 25.37
C LYS A 164 4.23 -13.47 24.25
N SER A 165 4.92 -12.47 23.69
CA SER A 165 5.99 -12.71 22.73
C SER A 165 6.97 -11.50 22.66
N GLY A 166 8.22 -11.82 22.30
CA GLY A 166 9.49 -11.13 22.58
C GLY A 166 9.89 -9.88 21.74
N PRO A 167 11.17 -9.44 21.76
CA PRO A 167 11.46 -8.02 22.00
C PRO A 167 11.51 -7.06 20.81
N GLU A 168 11.81 -7.47 19.56
CA GLU A 168 12.18 -6.47 18.52
C GLU A 168 11.42 -6.55 17.19
N LYS A 169 11.33 -7.70 16.50
CA LYS A 169 10.53 -7.80 15.25
C LYS A 169 9.02 -7.70 15.47
N GLU A 170 8.57 -7.84 16.71
CA GLU A 170 7.18 -7.66 17.10
C GLU A 170 6.78 -6.20 17.35
N SER A 171 7.74 -5.26 17.40
CA SER A 171 7.43 -3.85 17.64
C SER A 171 6.78 -3.20 16.42
N ILE A 172 7.35 -3.39 15.22
CA ILE A 172 6.82 -2.83 13.96
C ILE A 172 5.49 -3.48 13.58
N LEU A 173 5.40 -4.81 13.64
CA LEU A 173 4.12 -5.48 13.33
C LEU A 173 3.01 -5.04 14.28
N LYS A 174 3.35 -4.76 15.54
CA LYS A 174 2.41 -4.20 16.50
C LYS A 174 2.05 -2.75 16.16
N SER A 175 3.01 -1.88 15.83
CA SER A 175 2.71 -0.48 15.47
C SER A 175 1.86 -0.38 14.21
N VAL A 176 2.14 -1.21 13.19
CA VAL A 176 1.31 -1.31 11.97
C VAL A 176 -0.10 -1.79 12.32
N PHE A 177 -0.20 -2.83 13.14
CA PHE A 177 -1.48 -3.34 13.59
C PHE A 177 -2.30 -2.29 14.35
N ASP A 178 -1.67 -1.60 15.30
CA ASP A 178 -2.29 -0.53 16.08
C ASP A 178 -2.71 0.63 15.15
N ALA A 179 -1.92 0.95 14.12
CA ALA A 179 -2.26 1.95 13.12
C ALA A 179 -3.49 1.55 12.28
N TYR A 180 -3.60 0.31 11.81
CA TYR A 180 -4.82 -0.10 11.11
C TYR A 180 -6.07 -0.10 12.01
N LEU A 181 -5.91 -0.33 13.32
CA LEU A 181 -7.02 -0.14 14.26
C LEU A 181 -7.36 1.34 14.43
N ALA A 182 -6.36 2.21 14.53
CA ALA A 182 -6.54 3.67 14.56
C ALA A 182 -7.20 4.20 13.28
N LEU A 183 -7.06 3.52 12.14
CA LEU A 183 -7.77 3.88 10.92
C LEU A 183 -9.29 3.73 11.05
N LEU A 184 -9.78 2.80 11.87
CA LEU A 184 -11.21 2.71 12.18
C LEU A 184 -11.68 3.92 12.99
N ASP A 185 -10.85 4.37 13.95
CA ASP A 185 -11.12 5.59 14.72
C ASP A 185 -11.18 6.81 13.81
N TYR A 186 -10.25 6.90 12.85
CA TYR A 186 -10.28 7.91 11.81
C TYR A 186 -11.56 7.83 10.96
N ILE A 187 -12.01 6.64 10.53
CA ILE A 187 -13.22 6.48 9.72
C ILE A 187 -14.47 6.92 10.50
N GLU A 188 -14.58 6.54 11.77
CA GLU A 188 -15.67 6.96 12.65
C GLU A 188 -15.65 8.49 12.84
N TRP A 189 -14.48 9.06 13.13
CA TRP A 189 -14.26 10.50 13.23
C TRP A 189 -14.65 11.24 11.94
N TYR A 190 -14.21 10.75 10.78
CA TYR A 190 -14.48 11.35 9.48
C TYR A 190 -15.98 11.36 9.17
N LYS A 191 -16.67 10.23 9.42
CA LYS A 191 -18.13 10.14 9.28
C LYS A 191 -18.85 11.15 10.16
N LEU A 192 -18.41 11.33 11.40
CA LEU A 192 -19.05 12.28 12.33
C LEU A 192 -18.85 13.75 11.93
N ASN A 193 -17.72 14.11 11.32
CA ASN A 193 -17.38 15.50 11.00
C ASN A 193 -17.74 15.93 9.56
N TYR A 194 -17.86 14.98 8.62
CA TYR A 194 -18.05 15.27 7.21
C TYR A 194 -19.32 14.65 6.58
N SER A 195 -20.16 13.94 7.36
CA SER A 195 -21.50 13.55 6.88
C SER A 195 -22.57 14.58 7.26
N ASP A 196 -23.52 14.83 6.35
CA ASP A 196 -24.47 15.97 6.25
C ASP A 196 -25.41 16.27 7.45
N MET A 197 -25.18 15.72 8.64
CA MET A 197 -26.06 15.93 9.79
C MET A 197 -25.27 16.42 11.01
N GLN A 198 -25.38 17.72 11.25
CA GLN A 198 -24.97 18.46 12.46
C GLN A 198 -23.54 19.02 12.47
N PHE A 199 -23.34 20.04 11.63
CA PHE A 199 -22.18 20.95 11.59
C PHE A 199 -21.90 21.70 12.92
N LEU A 200 -22.69 21.50 13.97
CA LEU A 200 -22.75 22.44 15.09
C LEU A 200 -22.27 21.93 16.45
N GLN A 201 -21.90 20.66 16.61
CA GLN A 201 -21.32 20.21 17.89
C GLN A 201 -20.71 18.82 17.75
N ARG A 202 -19.39 18.77 17.50
CA ARG A 202 -18.41 17.81 18.06
C ARG A 202 -17.10 17.89 17.26
N LYS A 203 -16.25 18.87 17.58
CA LYS A 203 -14.80 18.77 17.31
C LYS A 203 -14.18 17.71 18.24
N ILE A 204 -14.64 16.46 18.17
CA ILE A 204 -14.01 15.38 18.91
C ILE A 204 -12.80 14.99 18.10
N LEU A 205 -11.61 15.26 18.64
CA LEU A 205 -10.37 14.95 17.97
C LEU A 205 -9.98 13.48 18.23
N PRO A 206 -9.53 12.72 17.22
CA PRO A 206 -9.12 11.34 17.41
C PRO A 206 -7.65 11.30 17.87
N GLU A 207 -7.35 11.91 19.02
CA GLU A 207 -5.98 12.05 19.56
C GLU A 207 -5.23 10.72 19.66
N LYS A 208 -5.94 9.63 19.99
CA LYS A 208 -5.36 8.29 20.02
C LYS A 208 -4.91 7.84 18.62
N ALA A 209 -5.68 8.16 17.58
CA ALA A 209 -5.34 7.83 16.20
C ALA A 209 -4.14 8.66 15.72
N ILE A 210 -4.14 9.97 16.01
CA ILE A 210 -3.01 10.88 15.74
C ILE A 210 -1.73 10.34 16.37
N ALA A 211 -1.74 10.04 17.68
CA ALA A 211 -0.58 9.51 18.38
C ALA A 211 -0.08 8.17 17.79
N THR A 212 -1.01 7.31 17.38
CA THR A 212 -0.69 6.01 16.80
C THR A 212 -0.07 6.16 15.40
N PHE A 213 -0.62 7.03 14.56
CA PHE A 213 -0.05 7.33 13.25
C PHE A 213 1.30 8.01 13.37
N MET A 214 1.46 8.99 14.27
CA MET A 214 2.74 9.61 14.58
C MET A 214 3.80 8.58 14.99
N GLN A 215 3.42 7.56 15.74
CA GLN A 215 4.35 6.50 16.11
C GLN A 215 4.76 5.64 14.91
N VAL A 216 3.84 5.27 14.02
CA VAL A 216 4.14 4.35 12.91
C VAL A 216 4.97 5.04 11.82
N VAL A 217 4.63 6.28 11.44
CA VAL A 217 5.28 7.01 10.32
C VAL A 217 6.74 7.36 10.61
N ARG A 218 7.15 7.34 11.88
CA ARG A 218 8.54 7.55 12.31
C ARG A 218 9.41 6.29 12.21
N ASN A 219 8.91 5.21 11.63
CA ASN A 219 9.68 4.00 11.33
C ASN A 219 9.85 3.81 9.82
N PRO A 220 10.90 3.12 9.36
CA PRO A 220 11.03 2.73 7.95
C PRO A 220 9.84 1.88 7.48
N GLY A 221 9.28 2.23 6.33
CA GLY A 221 8.17 1.57 5.65
C GLY A 221 7.32 2.53 4.81
N GLN A 222 6.50 1.97 3.92
CA GLN A 222 5.57 2.71 3.08
C GLN A 222 4.26 2.91 3.84
N TRP A 223 4.11 4.09 4.44
CA TRP A 223 3.02 4.42 5.35
C TRP A 223 2.06 5.46 4.78
N ASP A 224 2.00 5.62 3.45
CA ASP A 224 1.19 6.63 2.75
C ASP A 224 -0.25 6.72 3.26
N ILE A 225 -0.88 5.56 3.46
CA ILE A 225 -2.25 5.46 3.97
C ILE A 225 -2.42 6.14 5.33
N PHE A 226 -1.40 6.11 6.19
CA PHE A 226 -1.43 6.75 7.51
C PHE A 226 -0.97 8.20 7.43
N VAL A 227 0.02 8.51 6.60
CA VAL A 227 0.56 9.87 6.43
C VAL A 227 -0.53 10.82 5.95
N LEU A 228 -1.24 10.47 4.88
CA LEU A 228 -2.32 11.31 4.33
C LEU A 228 -3.42 11.57 5.35
N LYS A 229 -3.80 10.55 6.11
CA LYS A 229 -4.86 10.65 7.13
C LYS A 229 -4.41 11.41 8.37
N LEU A 230 -3.13 11.35 8.70
CA LEU A 230 -2.54 12.15 9.74
C LEU A 230 -2.50 13.65 9.36
N ILE A 231 -2.13 13.98 8.12
CA ILE A 231 -2.18 15.37 7.62
C ILE A 231 -3.60 15.93 7.77
N GLU A 232 -4.61 15.22 7.24
CA GLU A 232 -6.02 15.64 7.31
C GLU A 232 -6.48 15.90 8.75
N MET A 233 -6.09 15.04 9.70
CA MET A 233 -6.44 15.24 11.12
C MET A 233 -5.69 16.41 11.77
N LEU A 234 -4.41 16.62 11.44
CA LEU A 234 -3.62 17.72 11.99
C LEU A 234 -4.07 19.08 11.45
N GLU A 235 -4.39 19.16 10.15
CA GLU A 235 -4.98 20.34 9.52
C GLU A 235 -6.33 20.70 10.16
N PHE A 236 -7.20 19.71 10.37
CA PHE A 236 -8.47 19.92 11.07
C PHE A 236 -8.29 20.44 12.51
N SER A 237 -7.14 20.16 13.13
CA SER A 237 -6.82 20.53 14.51
C SER A 237 -6.08 21.86 14.64
N ASP A 238 -5.82 22.55 13.53
CA ASP A 238 -4.93 23.72 13.49
C ASP A 238 -3.52 23.42 14.05
N ARG A 239 -3.04 22.17 13.90
CA ARG A 239 -1.71 21.68 14.37
C ARG A 239 -0.71 21.57 13.21
N SER A 240 -0.64 22.63 12.39
CA SER A 240 0.17 22.65 11.17
C SER A 240 1.67 22.53 11.44
N ASP A 241 2.15 23.04 12.58
CA ASP A 241 3.54 22.93 13.02
C ASP A 241 4.01 21.47 13.12
N GLU A 242 3.13 20.54 13.52
CA GLU A 242 3.47 19.12 13.61
C GLU A 242 3.54 18.40 12.26
N ILE A 243 2.93 18.97 11.21
CA ILE A 243 2.88 18.35 9.88
C ILE A 243 4.26 18.36 9.23
N GLU A 244 4.94 19.50 9.22
CA GLU A 244 6.28 19.61 8.63
C GLU A 244 7.26 18.66 9.33
N ASP A 245 7.31 18.70 10.66
CA ASP A 245 8.19 17.85 11.46
C ASP A 245 7.94 16.36 11.21
N MET A 246 6.66 15.96 11.12
CA MET A 246 6.29 14.59 10.82
C MET A 246 6.72 14.18 9.41
N LEU A 247 6.51 15.03 8.40
CA LEU A 247 6.87 14.76 7.01
C LEU A 247 8.39 14.70 6.81
N ILE A 248 9.14 15.59 7.44
CA ILE A 248 10.61 15.55 7.49
C ILE A 248 11.06 14.22 8.10
N LYS A 249 10.48 13.83 9.23
CA LYS A 249 10.83 12.55 9.87
C LYS A 249 10.49 11.34 8.99
N TYR A 250 9.38 11.40 8.25
CA TYR A 250 8.97 10.34 7.34
C TYR A 250 9.96 10.15 6.19
N ILE A 251 10.45 11.24 5.57
CA ILE A 251 11.47 11.14 4.50
C ILE A 251 12.84 10.74 5.04
N GLU A 252 13.21 11.14 6.26
CA GLU A 252 14.46 10.70 6.88
C GLU A 252 14.49 9.17 7.10
N CYS A 253 13.35 8.60 7.50
CA CYS A 253 13.20 7.16 7.64
C CYS A 253 13.07 6.42 6.31
N ASN A 254 12.70 7.13 5.23
CA ASN A 254 12.37 6.57 3.92
C ASN A 254 12.94 7.42 2.76
N PRO A 255 14.28 7.55 2.64
CA PRO A 255 14.91 8.53 1.74
C PRO A 255 14.72 8.23 0.24
N GLU A 256 14.35 7.01 -0.12
CA GLU A 256 14.06 6.63 -1.51
C GLU A 256 12.57 6.72 -1.85
N HIS A 257 11.73 7.05 -0.86
CA HIS A 257 10.29 7.01 -1.01
C HIS A 257 9.73 8.32 -1.55
N ILE A 258 9.53 8.35 -2.87
CA ILE A 258 9.13 9.54 -3.64
C ILE A 258 7.89 10.25 -3.05
N ASN A 259 6.87 9.50 -2.64
CA ASN A 259 5.64 10.10 -2.10
C ASN A 259 5.90 10.94 -0.84
N GLY A 260 6.87 10.57 -0.01
CA GLY A 260 7.22 11.37 1.18
C GLY A 260 7.69 12.77 0.80
N TYR A 261 8.54 12.88 -0.22
CA TYR A 261 8.96 14.18 -0.77
C TYR A 261 7.82 14.91 -1.44
N ILE A 262 6.93 14.21 -2.15
CA ILE A 262 5.73 14.81 -2.75
C ILE A 262 4.88 15.48 -1.67
N TYR A 263 4.57 14.78 -0.57
CA TYR A 263 3.75 15.31 0.51
C TYR A 263 4.39 16.54 1.16
N LEU A 264 5.70 16.47 1.46
CA LEU A 264 6.41 17.60 2.04
C LEU A 264 6.49 18.81 1.11
N CYS A 265 6.77 18.60 -0.18
CA CYS A 265 6.81 19.69 -1.15
C CYS A 265 5.44 20.32 -1.38
N VAL A 266 4.35 19.55 -1.40
CA VAL A 266 2.99 20.10 -1.47
C VAL A 266 2.69 20.93 -0.23
N TYR A 267 2.97 20.39 0.96
CA TYR A 267 2.75 21.11 2.21
C TYR A 267 3.53 22.43 2.28
N LEU A 268 4.83 22.41 1.96
CA LEU A 268 5.68 23.60 1.95
C LEU A 268 5.27 24.60 0.86
N HIS A 269 4.83 24.14 -0.31
CA HIS A 269 4.32 25.03 -1.35
C HIS A 269 3.12 25.85 -0.86
N ASP A 270 2.21 25.22 -0.12
CA ASP A 270 0.97 25.87 0.32
C ASP A 270 1.16 26.74 1.57
N HIS A 271 2.18 26.46 2.40
CA HIS A 271 2.37 27.13 3.70
C HIS A 271 3.64 27.97 3.82
N ASP A 272 4.74 27.59 3.16
CA ASP A 272 6.04 28.26 3.25
C ASP A 272 6.86 28.11 1.95
N SER A 273 6.33 28.64 0.84
CA SER A 273 6.93 28.47 -0.49
C SER A 273 8.26 29.19 -0.70
N GLU A 274 8.67 30.06 0.23
CA GLU A 274 9.97 30.74 0.22
C GLU A 274 11.01 30.06 1.13
N SER A 275 10.62 28.97 1.81
CA SER A 275 11.51 28.22 2.68
C SER A 275 12.74 27.68 1.93
N PRO A 276 13.96 27.81 2.49
CA PRO A 276 15.13 27.10 1.99
C PRO A 276 14.92 25.57 1.95
N ASN A 277 14.11 25.04 2.87
CA ASN A 277 13.73 23.63 2.90
C ASN A 277 12.94 23.23 1.65
N PHE A 278 12.05 24.09 1.15
CA PHE A 278 11.25 23.79 -0.02
C PHE A 278 12.14 23.58 -1.26
N ILE A 279 13.07 24.50 -1.52
CA ILE A 279 14.03 24.38 -2.62
C ILE A 279 14.90 23.13 -2.43
N LYS A 280 15.40 22.88 -1.20
CA LYS A 280 16.20 21.69 -0.88
C LYS A 280 15.48 20.40 -1.26
N TYR A 281 14.22 20.23 -0.84
CA TYR A 281 13.47 19.00 -1.08
C TYR A 281 12.98 18.88 -2.52
N LEU A 282 12.68 19.99 -3.20
CA LEU A 282 12.41 20.00 -4.63
C LEU A 282 13.61 19.50 -5.46
N LYS A 283 14.85 19.88 -5.09
CA LYS A 283 16.06 19.37 -5.76
C LYS A 283 16.15 17.84 -5.63
N VAL A 284 15.90 17.30 -4.45
CA VAL A 284 15.91 15.84 -4.23
C VAL A 284 14.81 15.15 -5.03
N LEU A 285 13.59 15.69 -5.01
CA LEU A 285 12.46 15.15 -5.77
C LEU A 285 12.75 15.16 -7.28
N ALA A 286 13.36 16.22 -7.81
CA ALA A 286 13.68 16.34 -9.23
C ALA A 286 14.73 15.34 -9.71
N GLU A 287 15.64 14.91 -8.83
CA GLU A 287 16.60 13.85 -9.12
C GLU A 287 15.97 12.46 -9.02
N LEU A 288 15.06 12.24 -8.05
CA LEU A 288 14.36 10.95 -7.87
C LEU A 288 13.26 10.70 -8.91
N CYS A 289 12.51 11.74 -9.28
CA CYS A 289 11.36 11.65 -10.18
C CYS A 289 11.33 12.86 -11.14
N PRO A 290 12.16 12.87 -12.19
CA PRO A 290 12.25 13.99 -13.13
C PRO A 290 10.95 14.27 -13.90
N SER A 291 10.06 13.29 -13.99
CA SER A 291 8.75 13.42 -14.65
C SER A 291 7.69 14.11 -13.79
N ASP A 292 7.98 14.38 -12.52
CA ASP A 292 7.03 14.95 -11.58
C ASP A 292 6.76 16.44 -11.84
N ILE A 293 5.49 16.87 -11.78
CA ILE A 293 5.10 18.26 -12.09
C ILE A 293 5.78 19.29 -11.18
N ARG A 294 6.14 18.93 -9.95
CA ARG A 294 6.82 19.82 -8.99
C ARG A 294 8.24 20.17 -9.43
N VAL A 295 8.84 19.43 -10.37
CA VAL A 295 10.10 19.84 -11.01
C VAL A 295 9.96 21.23 -11.64
N LEU A 296 8.78 21.58 -12.16
CA LEU A 296 8.53 22.90 -12.71
C LEU A 296 8.56 24.00 -11.64
N PHE A 297 8.17 23.70 -10.39
CA PHE A 297 8.27 24.65 -9.28
C PHE A 297 9.73 24.98 -8.97
N LEU A 298 10.61 23.97 -9.01
CA LEU A 298 12.05 24.17 -8.85
C LEU A 298 12.62 25.08 -9.95
N VAL A 299 12.32 24.74 -11.21
CA VAL A 299 12.80 25.52 -12.37
C VAL A 299 12.29 26.95 -12.32
N GLU A 300 11.03 27.17 -11.96
CA GLU A 300 10.47 28.51 -11.82
C GLU A 300 11.18 29.33 -10.74
N LYS A 301 11.41 28.76 -9.55
CA LYS A 301 12.16 29.41 -8.48
C LYS A 301 13.58 29.76 -8.90
N TRP A 302 14.27 28.87 -9.61
CA TRP A 302 15.62 29.11 -10.12
C TRP A 302 15.69 30.18 -11.20
N ILE A 303 14.69 30.26 -12.09
CA ILE A 303 14.59 31.34 -13.07
C ILE A 303 14.47 32.70 -12.37
N ILE A 304 13.69 32.77 -11.28
CA ILE A 304 13.46 34.00 -10.52
C ILE A 304 14.72 34.39 -9.73
N SER A 305 15.37 33.42 -9.08
CA SER A 305 16.59 33.68 -8.28
C SER A 305 17.84 33.94 -9.14
N GLY A 306 17.75 33.75 -10.46
CA GLY A 306 18.89 33.87 -11.36
C GLY A 306 19.91 32.74 -11.19
N GLU A 307 19.46 31.55 -10.77
CA GLU A 307 20.30 30.36 -10.69
C GLU A 307 20.81 29.93 -12.09
N ASN A 308 21.72 28.95 -12.11
CA ASN A 308 22.40 28.53 -13.32
C ASN A 308 21.42 28.05 -14.40
N VAL A 309 21.31 28.82 -15.49
CA VAL A 309 20.46 28.52 -16.66
C VAL A 309 20.67 27.10 -17.19
N LYS A 310 21.90 26.58 -17.12
CA LYS A 310 22.20 25.21 -17.55
C LYS A 310 21.46 24.16 -16.71
N GLU A 311 21.38 24.35 -15.40
CA GLU A 311 20.65 23.44 -14.50
C GLU A 311 19.14 23.55 -14.74
N CYS A 312 18.62 24.77 -14.92
CA CYS A 312 17.22 24.96 -15.31
C CYS A 312 16.87 24.19 -16.59
N LEU A 313 17.71 24.30 -17.64
CA LEU A 313 17.51 23.58 -18.89
C LEU A 313 17.63 22.06 -18.72
N LYS A 314 18.61 21.57 -17.94
CA LYS A 314 18.78 20.15 -17.63
C LYS A 314 17.47 19.55 -17.09
N HIS A 315 16.95 20.13 -16.00
CA HIS A 315 15.75 19.59 -15.35
C HIS A 315 14.50 19.75 -16.23
N LEU A 316 14.40 20.84 -17.00
CA LEU A 316 13.27 21.05 -17.89
C LEU A 316 13.25 20.07 -19.06
N PHE A 317 14.41 19.76 -19.66
CA PHE A 317 14.50 18.75 -20.70
C PHE A 317 14.23 17.36 -20.16
N MET A 318 14.80 16.99 -19.01
CA MET A 318 14.48 15.71 -18.36
C MET A 318 12.97 15.55 -18.10
N PHE A 319 12.29 16.62 -17.70
CA PHE A 319 10.84 16.63 -17.51
C PHE A 319 10.08 16.48 -18.83
N LEU A 320 10.44 17.26 -19.87
CA LEU A 320 9.76 17.28 -21.18
C LEU A 320 10.01 16.01 -22.01
N ASP A 321 11.18 15.39 -21.88
CA ASP A 321 11.55 14.17 -22.60
C ASP A 321 10.73 12.95 -22.11
N TYR A 322 10.09 13.06 -20.95
CA TYR A 322 9.22 12.01 -20.45
C TYR A 322 7.92 11.92 -21.29
N PRO A 323 7.49 10.73 -21.74
CA PRO A 323 6.42 10.59 -22.75
C PRO A 323 5.09 11.27 -22.40
N SER A 324 4.71 11.33 -21.11
CA SER A 324 3.47 11.98 -20.67
C SER A 324 3.55 13.49 -20.61
N ASN A 325 4.75 14.08 -20.68
CA ASN A 325 5.00 15.48 -20.36
C ASN A 325 5.34 16.35 -21.57
N GLY A 326 5.62 15.74 -22.74
CA GLY A 326 6.00 16.47 -23.95
C GLY A 326 4.99 17.51 -24.43
N GLN A 327 3.73 17.45 -23.98
CA GLN A 327 2.68 18.44 -24.28
C GLN A 327 2.37 19.39 -23.11
N ASN A 328 3.18 19.40 -22.05
CA ASN A 328 2.95 20.23 -20.88
C ASN A 328 3.21 21.71 -21.20
N ILE A 329 2.13 22.49 -21.29
CA ILE A 329 2.17 23.91 -21.66
C ILE A 329 3.02 24.74 -20.67
N GLN A 330 2.99 24.43 -19.37
CA GLN A 330 3.76 25.19 -18.38
C GLN A 330 5.27 24.98 -18.56
N ALA A 331 5.68 23.74 -18.83
CA ALA A 331 7.08 23.44 -19.12
C ALA A 331 7.58 24.19 -20.37
N TRP A 332 6.79 24.21 -21.44
CA TRP A 332 7.12 24.98 -22.65
C TRP A 332 7.17 26.50 -22.41
N LYS A 333 6.29 27.04 -21.57
CA LYS A 333 6.34 28.46 -21.16
C LYS A 333 7.61 28.78 -20.39
N LEU A 334 8.02 27.90 -19.46
CA LEU A 334 9.28 28.05 -18.71
C LEU A 334 10.49 27.97 -19.65
N LEU A 335 10.48 27.07 -20.64
CA LEU A 335 11.53 26.99 -21.66
C LEU A 335 11.62 28.30 -22.45
N GLY A 336 10.48 28.83 -22.91
CA GLY A 336 10.43 30.11 -23.62
C GLY A 336 10.99 31.27 -22.79
N ARG A 337 10.68 31.32 -21.49
CA ARG A 337 11.23 32.31 -20.55
C ARG A 337 12.77 32.20 -20.46
N LEU A 338 13.31 31.00 -20.29
CA LEU A 338 14.76 30.76 -20.23
C LEU A 338 15.47 31.17 -21.52
N LEU A 339 14.93 30.76 -22.68
CA LEU A 339 15.51 31.10 -23.98
C LEU A 339 15.52 32.62 -24.23
N HIS A 340 14.48 33.33 -23.77
CA HIS A 340 14.45 34.78 -23.83
C HIS A 340 15.55 35.41 -22.97
N GLN A 341 15.74 34.94 -21.73
CA GLN A 341 16.82 35.41 -20.86
C GLN A 341 18.20 35.19 -21.48
N ILE A 342 18.48 34.01 -22.05
CA ILE A 342 19.76 33.72 -22.72
C ILE A 342 20.01 34.70 -23.87
N ARG A 343 18.97 34.98 -24.69
CA ARG A 343 19.08 35.90 -25.82
C ARG A 343 19.33 37.34 -25.40
N VAL A 344 18.68 37.81 -24.33
CA VAL A 344 18.89 39.15 -23.78
C VAL A 344 20.32 39.28 -23.25
N VAL A 345 20.80 38.32 -22.46
CA VAL A 345 22.17 38.29 -21.95
C VAL A 345 23.19 38.33 -23.11
N SER A 346 22.99 37.49 -24.13
CA SER A 346 23.88 37.44 -25.31
C SER A 346 23.94 38.77 -26.07
N ARG A 347 22.83 39.50 -26.17
CA ARG A 347 22.79 40.84 -26.80
C ARG A 347 23.50 41.91 -25.97
N VAL A 348 23.36 41.87 -24.64
CA VAL A 348 24.04 42.80 -23.74
C VAL A 348 25.56 42.61 -23.83
N PHE A 349 26.05 41.37 -23.83
CA PHE A 349 27.48 41.09 -23.99
C PHE A 349 28.04 41.55 -25.35
N LEU A 350 27.32 41.30 -26.45
CA LEU A 350 27.73 41.75 -27.79
C LEU A 350 27.76 43.29 -27.92
N ASN A 351 26.84 43.99 -27.25
CA ASN A 351 26.81 45.46 -27.26
C ASN A 351 27.91 46.09 -26.38
N HIS A 352 28.43 45.37 -25.38
CA HIS A 352 29.54 45.83 -24.57
C HIS A 352 30.91 45.55 -25.19
N THR A 353 31.07 44.45 -25.95
CA THR A 353 32.32 44.18 -26.68
C THR A 353 32.40 44.98 -27.99
N GLY A 354 31.27 45.30 -28.63
CA GLY A 354 31.23 46.12 -29.85
C GLY A 354 31.55 47.62 -29.67
N LYS A 355 31.78 48.10 -28.44
CA LYS A 355 32.20 49.49 -28.16
C LYS A 355 33.70 49.65 -27.88
N ALA A 356 34.47 48.56 -27.80
CA ALA A 356 35.91 48.63 -27.53
C ALA A 356 36.77 48.87 -28.78
N ASP A 357 36.28 48.56 -29.98
CA ASP A 357 37.09 48.58 -31.21
C ASP A 357 36.88 49.81 -32.11
N ALA A 358 36.20 50.86 -31.64
CA ALA A 358 35.94 52.07 -32.43
C ALA A 358 36.89 53.26 -32.15
N ASN A 359 37.93 53.09 -31.32
CA ASN A 359 38.86 54.17 -30.91
C ASN A 359 40.35 53.85 -31.14
N LEU A 360 40.69 53.11 -32.19
CA LEU A 360 42.07 53.00 -32.69
C LEU A 360 42.07 53.22 -34.21
N GLY A 361 42.06 54.49 -34.59
CA GLY A 361 42.07 54.95 -35.98
C GLY A 361 42.32 56.45 -36.07
N MET A 362 43.45 56.90 -35.54
CA MET A 362 44.17 58.09 -36.00
C MET A 362 45.51 57.65 -36.57
#